data_AF-A0A3M7SBS9-F1
#
_entry.id   AF-A0A3M7SBS9-F1
#
_cell.length_a   1.000
_cell.length_b   1.000
_cell.length_c   1.000
_cell.angle_alpha   90.00
_cell.angle_beta   90.00
_cell.angle_gamma   90.00
#
_symmetry.space_group_name_H-M   'P 1'
#
loop_
_entity.id
_entity.type
_entity.pdbx_description
1 polymer ?
#
loop_
_entity_poly.entity_id
_entity_poly.type
_entity_poly.pdbx_seq_one_letter_code
_entity_poly.pdbx_strand_id
1 'polypeptide(L)'
;MDSVYPKLMINFKIVDLQEIKTKCDNLKIPIVHHSGIWGMSKLFLDEMFPFTNQSIFIDSDMILGTDPFYLYKEFEKFKKETIFSLTRQKNWTKKGPNFICSCIFLWDMEKSRKINFLKEKMFPAAQKVFGFNEKENYFSLKKRTGGDQDYIYAMNYIYPDYFNEIDHSWNLCYCFRFSGVQSRSKTKDSSGLFFGAIHFNCLKNKYTDFKGWEWVIEYLKWYRWDWLGLTNSKNNLGQKIVINFI
;
A
#
# COMPACT_ATOMS: atom_id res chain seq x y z
N MET A 1 16.93 -14.71 31.60
CA MET A 1 17.24 -14.11 30.27
C MET A 1 16.19 -13.05 30.05
N ASP A 2 16.56 -11.78 30.14
CA ASP A 2 15.62 -10.70 29.83
C ASP A 2 15.25 -10.82 28.36
N SER A 3 13.98 -11.12 28.07
CA SER A 3 13.45 -11.07 26.71
C SER A 3 13.54 -9.63 26.24
N VAL A 4 14.50 -9.33 25.37
CA VAL A 4 14.60 -8.02 24.72
C VAL A 4 13.49 -7.96 23.68
N TYR A 5 12.31 -7.54 24.12
CA TYR A 5 11.24 -7.20 23.21
C TYR A 5 11.69 -6.06 22.29
N PRO A 6 11.34 -6.10 20.99
CA PRO A 6 11.64 -4.99 20.10
C PRO A 6 11.02 -3.68 20.64
N LYS A 7 11.68 -2.55 20.38
CA LYS A 7 11.11 -1.23 20.67
C LYS A 7 10.52 -0.67 19.38
N LEU A 8 9.23 -0.38 19.37
CA LEU A 8 8.62 0.35 18.26
C LEU A 8 8.82 1.85 18.50
N MET A 9 9.55 2.50 17.60
CA MET A 9 9.67 3.95 17.55
C MET A 9 8.70 4.50 16.51
N ILE A 10 7.73 5.28 16.96
CA ILE A 10 6.79 5.98 16.09
C ILE A 10 7.27 7.42 15.93
N ASN A 11 7.54 7.80 14.69
CA ASN A 11 7.86 9.18 14.33
C ASN A 11 6.74 9.72 13.44
N PHE A 12 6.15 10.84 13.82
CA PHE A 12 5.16 11.52 12.99
C PHE A 12 5.87 12.49 12.04
N LYS A 13 5.62 12.33 10.74
CA LYS A 13 6.00 13.30 9.72
C LYS A 13 4.72 13.92 9.17
N ILE A 14 4.59 15.24 9.33
CA ILE A 14 3.53 16.00 8.66
C ILE A 14 3.97 16.21 7.22
N VAL A 15 3.10 15.83 6.28
CA VAL A 15 3.32 16.02 4.84
C VAL A 15 2.62 17.30 4.40
N ASP A 16 3.37 18.22 3.78
CA ASP A 16 2.80 19.39 3.14
C ASP A 16 2.17 19.00 1.80
N LEU A 17 0.84 19.10 1.72
CA LEU A 17 0.10 18.78 0.51
C LEU A 17 0.38 19.76 -0.63
N GLN A 18 0.74 21.00 -0.32
CA GLN A 18 1.06 21.99 -1.34
C GLN A 18 2.37 21.62 -2.03
N GLU A 19 3.35 21.10 -1.28
CA GLU A 19 4.58 20.54 -1.85
C GLU A 19 4.25 19.39 -2.83
N ILE A 20 3.37 18.45 -2.44
CA ILE A 20 2.99 17.32 -3.30
C ILE A 20 2.22 17.78 -4.53
N LYS A 21 1.34 18.77 -4.38
CA LYS A 21 0.66 19.37 -5.52
C LYS A 21 1.66 19.99 -6.49
N THR A 22 2.60 20.80 -5.99
CA THR A 22 3.65 21.42 -6.82
C THR A 22 4.52 20.38 -7.51
N LYS A 23 4.87 19.27 -6.84
CA LYS A 23 5.62 18.17 -7.48
C LYS A 23 4.81 17.51 -8.60
N CYS A 24 3.54 17.20 -8.37
CA CYS A 24 2.65 16.70 -9.42
C CYS A 24 2.54 17.67 -10.61
N ASP A 25 2.35 18.96 -10.35
CA ASP A 25 2.23 20.01 -11.37
C ASP A 25 3.53 20.17 -12.20
N ASN A 26 4.70 20.05 -11.56
CA ASN A 26 6.01 20.09 -12.22
C ASN A 26 6.23 18.86 -13.11
N LEU A 27 5.79 17.70 -12.65
CA LEU A 27 5.94 16.41 -13.34
C LEU A 27 4.77 16.09 -14.27
N LYS A 28 3.81 17.01 -14.41
CA LYS A 28 2.61 16.88 -15.26
C LYS A 28 1.79 15.62 -14.94
N ILE A 29 1.75 15.26 -13.67
CA ILE A 29 0.98 14.14 -13.13
C ILE A 29 -0.44 14.62 -12.83
N PRO A 30 -1.47 14.06 -13.47
CA PRO A 30 -2.85 14.41 -13.13
C PRO A 30 -3.23 13.83 -11.76
N ILE A 31 -3.91 14.63 -10.94
CA ILE A 31 -4.41 14.22 -9.62
C ILE A 31 -5.81 13.60 -9.81
N VAL A 32 -5.85 12.29 -10.08
CA VAL A 32 -7.10 11.54 -10.33
C VAL A 32 -7.38 10.44 -9.31
N HIS A 33 -6.60 10.40 -8.23
CA HIS A 33 -6.81 9.45 -7.15
C HIS A 33 -8.13 9.73 -6.41
N HIS A 34 -8.82 8.69 -5.93
CA HIS A 34 -10.09 8.84 -5.21
C HIS A 34 -9.94 9.64 -3.90
N SER A 35 -8.81 9.47 -3.20
CA SER A 35 -8.40 10.31 -2.05
C SER A 35 -7.75 11.65 -2.43
N GLY A 36 -7.82 12.06 -3.70
CA GLY A 36 -7.21 13.30 -4.20
C GLY A 36 -5.69 13.34 -4.03
N ILE A 37 -5.16 14.49 -3.62
CA ILE A 37 -3.71 14.69 -3.47
C ILE A 37 -3.06 13.75 -2.45
N TRP A 38 -3.82 13.29 -1.44
CA TRP A 38 -3.33 12.35 -0.42
C TRP A 38 -2.87 11.03 -1.03
N GLY A 39 -3.62 10.48 -1.99
CA GLY A 39 -3.21 9.22 -2.64
C GLY A 39 -1.98 9.38 -3.51
N MET A 40 -1.76 10.58 -4.06
CA MET A 40 -0.58 10.88 -4.86
C MET A 40 0.71 10.95 -4.04
N SER A 41 0.61 11.19 -2.72
CA SER A 41 1.77 11.25 -1.82
C SER A 41 2.62 9.97 -1.85
N LYS A 42 2.01 8.82 -2.12
CA LYS A 42 2.67 7.51 -2.23
C LYS A 42 3.79 7.48 -3.28
N LEU A 43 3.69 8.32 -4.33
CA LEU A 43 4.70 8.39 -5.37
C LEU A 43 6.01 9.04 -4.91
N PHE A 44 5.97 9.79 -3.80
CA PHE A 44 7.07 10.64 -3.34
C PHE A 44 7.63 10.19 -1.98
N LEU A 45 7.28 8.99 -1.49
CA LEU A 45 7.67 8.58 -0.14
C LEU A 45 9.20 8.45 0.00
N ASP A 46 9.91 8.02 -1.03
CA ASP A 46 11.38 7.92 -0.99
C ASP A 46 12.07 9.28 -0.85
N GLU A 47 11.50 10.33 -1.44
CA GLU A 47 11.90 11.73 -1.24
C GLU A 47 11.50 12.25 0.15
N MET A 48 10.31 11.88 0.64
CA MET A 48 9.83 12.27 1.97
C MET A 48 10.65 11.64 3.10
N PHE A 49 11.17 10.44 2.89
CA PHE A 49 11.90 9.67 3.88
C PHE A 49 13.35 9.38 3.39
N PRO A 50 14.20 10.42 3.26
CA PRO A 50 15.51 10.30 2.61
C PRO A 50 16.49 9.39 3.37
N PHE A 51 16.26 9.18 4.67
CA PHE A 51 17.09 8.34 5.53
C PHE A 51 16.50 6.94 5.76
N THR A 52 15.33 6.65 5.20
CA THR A 52 14.71 5.33 5.28
C THR A 52 15.19 4.48 4.12
N ASN A 53 15.84 3.34 4.40
CA ASN A 53 16.36 2.46 3.36
C ASN A 53 15.29 1.54 2.80
N GLN A 54 14.44 1.00 3.68
CA GLN A 54 13.38 0.06 3.35
C GLN A 54 12.10 0.47 4.08
N SER A 55 10.96 0.32 3.42
CA SER A 55 9.66 0.63 4.02
C SER A 55 8.62 -0.41 3.65
N ILE A 56 7.75 -0.72 4.60
CA ILE A 56 6.47 -1.37 4.35
C ILE A 56 5.42 -0.28 4.34
N PHE A 57 4.69 -0.17 3.24
CA PHE A 57 3.52 0.69 3.12
C PHE A 57 2.25 -0.13 3.36
N ILE A 58 1.30 0.43 4.12
CA ILE A 58 0.01 -0.17 4.43
C ILE A 58 -1.05 0.94 4.37
N ASP A 59 -2.11 0.73 3.59
CA ASP A 59 -3.25 1.65 3.54
C ASP A 59 -4.01 1.68 4.88
N SER A 60 -4.63 2.82 5.19
CA SER A 60 -5.35 3.03 6.44
C SER A 60 -6.73 2.35 6.50
N ASP A 61 -7.24 1.84 5.38
CA ASP A 61 -8.51 1.13 5.26
C ASP A 61 -8.33 -0.40 5.35
N MET A 62 -7.35 -0.84 6.14
CA MET A 62 -7.00 -2.25 6.28
C MET A 62 -7.09 -2.73 7.73
N ILE A 63 -7.41 -4.02 7.90
CA ILE A 63 -7.29 -4.74 9.18
C ILE A 63 -6.17 -5.75 9.03
N LEU A 64 -5.15 -5.65 9.87
CA LEU A 64 -4.06 -6.63 9.93
C LEU A 64 -4.49 -7.84 10.77
N GLY A 65 -4.41 -9.04 10.21
CA GLY A 65 -4.73 -10.30 10.87
C GLY A 65 -3.57 -10.96 11.59
N THR A 66 -2.38 -10.36 11.49
CA THR A 66 -1.13 -10.83 12.07
C THR A 66 -0.19 -9.64 12.30
N ASP A 67 0.93 -9.90 12.96
CA ASP A 67 1.99 -8.91 13.15
C ASP A 67 2.62 -8.51 11.79
N PRO A 68 2.52 -7.23 11.36
CA PRO A 68 3.14 -6.75 10.13
C PRO A 68 4.67 -6.86 10.16
N PHE A 69 5.30 -7.08 11.32
CA PHE A 69 6.72 -7.39 11.40
C PHE A 69 7.12 -8.56 10.48
N TYR A 70 6.24 -9.54 10.28
CA TYR A 70 6.51 -10.66 9.38
C TYR A 70 6.71 -10.24 7.92
N LEU A 71 6.18 -9.09 7.48
CA LEU A 71 6.44 -8.56 6.15
C LEU A 71 7.93 -8.22 5.95
N TYR A 72 8.69 -7.91 7.00
CA TYR A 72 10.13 -7.63 6.82
C TYR A 72 10.91 -8.81 6.25
N LYS A 73 10.47 -10.06 6.50
CA LYS A 73 11.08 -11.26 5.91
C LYS A 73 10.95 -11.30 4.39
N GLU A 74 9.97 -10.59 3.82
CA GLU A 74 9.83 -10.51 2.37
C GLU A 74 10.96 -9.69 1.71
N PHE A 75 11.65 -8.80 2.45
CA PHE A 75 12.86 -8.13 1.94
C PHE A 75 14.01 -9.10 1.68
N GLU A 76 14.11 -10.20 2.43
CA GLU A 76 15.14 -11.24 2.23
C GLU A 76 14.99 -11.94 0.87
N LYS A 77 13.80 -11.88 0.27
CA LYS A 77 13.51 -12.44 -1.05
C LYS A 77 13.85 -11.48 -2.19
N PHE A 78 14.27 -10.24 -1.89
CA PHE A 78 14.61 -9.27 -2.93
C PHE A 78 15.83 -9.75 -3.68
N LYS A 79 15.69 -9.90 -5.00
CA LYS A 79 16.84 -10.09 -5.89
C LYS A 79 17.63 -8.78 -5.95
N LYS A 80 18.82 -8.85 -6.55
CA LYS A 80 19.69 -7.69 -6.76
C LYS A 80 18.92 -6.49 -7.33
N GLU A 81 18.11 -6.73 -8.36
CA GLU A 81 17.34 -5.69 -9.07
C GLU A 81 15.96 -5.39 -8.45
N THR A 82 15.48 -6.18 -7.49
CA THR A 82 14.16 -5.98 -6.88
C THR A 82 14.15 -4.69 -6.05
N ILE A 83 13.13 -3.87 -6.28
CA ILE A 83 12.88 -2.58 -5.62
C ILE A 83 11.52 -2.59 -4.90
N PHE A 84 10.52 -3.25 -5.48
CA PHE A 84 9.19 -3.37 -4.90
C PHE A 84 8.82 -4.82 -4.65
N SER A 85 8.02 -5.06 -3.62
CA SER A 85 7.17 -6.25 -3.58
C SER A 85 5.74 -5.88 -3.27
N LEU A 86 4.78 -6.48 -3.96
CA LEU A 86 3.36 -6.18 -3.79
C LEU A 86 2.50 -7.42 -4.06
N THR A 87 1.25 -7.38 -3.62
CA THR A 87 0.28 -8.43 -3.91
C THR A 87 -0.32 -8.28 -5.30
N ARG A 88 -0.55 -9.40 -5.98
CA ARG A 88 -1.35 -9.47 -7.20
C ARG A 88 -2.68 -10.17 -6.93
N GLN A 89 -3.73 -9.75 -7.62
CA GLN A 89 -5.04 -10.38 -7.46
C GLN A 89 -5.10 -11.71 -8.22
N LYS A 90 -5.24 -12.84 -7.51
CA LYS A 90 -5.22 -14.20 -8.10
C LYS A 90 -6.29 -14.49 -9.16
N ASN A 91 -7.42 -13.77 -9.15
CA ASN A 91 -8.64 -14.16 -9.90
C ASN A 91 -9.04 -13.22 -11.06
N TRP A 92 -8.17 -12.31 -11.50
CA TRP A 92 -8.50 -11.37 -12.58
C TRP A 92 -7.87 -11.80 -13.91
N THR A 93 -8.71 -12.26 -14.83
CA THR A 93 -8.32 -12.90 -16.11
C THR A 93 -7.74 -11.94 -17.18
N LYS A 94 -7.56 -10.65 -16.86
CA LYS A 94 -6.99 -9.64 -17.77
C LYS A 94 -5.81 -8.89 -17.12
N LYS A 95 -4.68 -8.83 -17.84
CA LYS A 95 -3.49 -8.05 -17.45
C LYS A 95 -3.78 -6.55 -17.60
N GLY A 96 -4.00 -5.83 -16.50
CA GLY A 96 -4.29 -4.39 -16.49
C GLY A 96 -3.95 -3.74 -15.14
N PRO A 97 -4.03 -2.40 -15.01
CA PRO A 97 -3.63 -1.67 -13.79
C PRO A 97 -4.38 -2.06 -12.52
N ASN A 98 -5.56 -2.65 -12.65
CA ASN A 98 -6.34 -3.17 -11.52
C ASN A 98 -5.84 -4.54 -11.00
N PHE A 99 -4.81 -5.14 -11.62
CA PHE A 99 -4.27 -6.45 -11.23
C PHE A 99 -3.28 -6.39 -10.06
N ILE A 100 -2.71 -5.21 -9.83
CA ILE A 100 -1.89 -4.93 -8.66
C ILE A 100 -2.71 -4.07 -7.68
N CYS A 101 -2.35 -4.09 -6.40
CA CYS A 101 -2.89 -3.16 -5.40
C CYS A 101 -1.70 -2.40 -4.80
N SER A 102 -1.79 -1.09 -4.69
CA SER A 102 -0.78 -0.25 -4.02
C SER A 102 -1.05 -0.09 -2.52
N CYS A 103 -1.67 -1.11 -1.93
CA CYS A 103 -2.35 -1.04 -0.65
C CYS A 103 -1.50 -1.63 0.46
N ILE A 104 -0.83 -2.75 0.18
CA ILE A 104 0.37 -3.18 0.89
C ILE A 104 1.48 -3.41 -0.12
N PHE A 105 2.61 -2.75 0.09
CA PHE A 105 3.81 -3.00 -0.67
C PHE A 105 5.07 -2.76 0.17
N LEU A 106 6.12 -3.51 -0.15
CA LEU A 106 7.46 -3.28 0.32
C LEU A 106 8.22 -2.46 -0.70
N TRP A 107 9.05 -1.54 -0.22
CA TRP A 107 9.83 -0.65 -1.06
C TRP A 107 11.26 -0.52 -0.52
N ASP A 108 12.24 -0.93 -1.32
CA ASP A 108 13.65 -0.60 -1.15
C ASP A 108 13.89 0.83 -1.66
N MET A 109 13.69 1.80 -0.77
CA MET A 109 13.81 3.22 -1.04
C MET A 109 15.26 3.63 -1.32
N GLU A 110 16.24 2.93 -0.75
CA GLU A 110 17.66 3.19 -1.04
C GLU A 110 17.99 2.91 -2.50
N LYS A 111 17.59 1.73 -3.02
CA LYS A 111 17.77 1.40 -4.44
C LYS A 111 16.98 2.37 -5.32
N SER A 112 15.76 2.72 -4.95
CA SER A 112 14.97 3.69 -5.72
C SER A 112 15.65 5.04 -5.86
N ARG A 113 16.20 5.59 -4.78
CA ARG A 113 16.93 6.87 -4.82
C ARG A 113 18.18 6.77 -5.69
N LYS A 114 18.95 5.67 -5.61
CA LYS A 114 20.17 5.45 -6.42
C LYS A 114 19.91 5.49 -7.93
N ILE A 115 18.70 5.10 -8.36
CA ILE A 115 18.34 5.10 -9.77
C ILE A 115 17.33 6.20 -10.13
N ASN A 116 17.09 7.15 -9.22
CA ASN A 116 16.11 8.23 -9.36
C ASN A 116 14.76 7.70 -9.88
N PHE A 117 14.25 6.67 -9.20
CA PHE A 117 13.22 5.75 -9.66
C PHE A 117 11.97 6.43 -10.22
N LEU A 118 11.48 7.46 -9.52
CA LEU A 118 10.29 8.18 -9.93
C LEU A 118 10.47 8.86 -11.30
N LYS A 119 11.55 9.63 -11.45
CA LYS A 119 11.80 10.46 -12.64
C LYS A 119 12.35 9.65 -13.82
N GLU A 120 13.33 8.79 -13.58
CA GLU A 120 14.06 8.09 -14.64
C GLU A 120 13.40 6.78 -15.07
N LYS A 121 12.53 6.20 -14.24
CA LYS A 121 11.90 4.91 -14.52
C LYS A 121 10.39 5.00 -14.55
N MET A 122 9.76 5.50 -13.48
CA MET A 122 8.31 5.47 -13.30
C MET A 122 7.55 6.34 -14.28
N PHE A 123 7.98 7.58 -14.52
CA PHE A 123 7.31 8.43 -15.52
C PHE A 123 7.50 7.95 -16.96
N PRO A 124 8.71 7.60 -17.42
CA PRO A 124 8.87 7.00 -18.75
C PRO A 124 8.04 5.74 -18.95
N ALA A 125 7.93 4.88 -17.92
CA ALA A 125 7.08 3.70 -17.98
C ALA A 125 5.60 4.07 -18.11
N ALA A 126 5.10 4.99 -17.29
CA ALA A 126 3.72 5.46 -17.35
C ALA A 126 3.40 6.13 -18.70
N GLN A 127 4.34 6.91 -19.26
CA GLN A 127 4.21 7.51 -20.58
C GLN A 127 4.07 6.44 -21.65
N LYS A 128 4.90 5.40 -21.60
CA LYS A 128 4.86 4.29 -22.57
C LYS A 128 3.58 3.47 -22.48
N VAL A 129 3.08 3.21 -21.27
CA VAL A 129 1.90 2.37 -21.03
C VAL A 129 0.60 3.11 -21.29
N PHE A 130 0.46 4.34 -20.80
CA PHE A 130 -0.80 5.10 -20.85
C PHE A 130 -0.84 6.18 -21.94
N GLY A 131 0.32 6.61 -22.44
CA GLY A 131 0.46 7.71 -23.38
C GLY A 131 0.56 9.07 -22.70
N PHE A 132 1.13 10.02 -23.43
CA PHE A 132 1.18 11.44 -23.07
C PHE A 132 0.28 12.24 -24.00
N ASN A 133 -0.52 13.16 -23.44
CA ASN A 133 -1.31 14.09 -24.22
C ASN A 133 -0.51 15.39 -24.43
N GLU A 134 0.09 15.54 -25.60
CA GLU A 134 0.90 16.71 -25.94
C GLU A 134 0.09 18.03 -25.91
N LYS A 135 -1.21 17.99 -26.22
CA LYS A 135 -2.06 19.19 -26.22
C LYS A 135 -2.36 19.69 -24.82
N GLU A 136 -2.57 18.77 -23.89
CA GLU A 136 -2.81 19.12 -22.49
C GLU A 136 -1.50 19.26 -21.71
N ASN A 137 -0.38 18.79 -22.27
CA ASN A 137 0.90 18.66 -21.58
C ASN A 137 0.76 17.86 -20.27
N TYR A 138 -0.01 16.76 -20.32
CA TYR A 138 -0.32 15.87 -19.19
C TYR A 138 -0.34 14.40 -19.64
N PHE A 139 -0.17 13.46 -18.70
CA PHE A 139 -0.42 12.04 -18.97
C PHE A 139 -1.88 11.79 -19.36
N SER A 140 -2.10 10.93 -20.36
CA SER A 140 -3.44 10.64 -20.89
C SER A 140 -4.35 10.01 -19.83
N LEU A 141 -5.53 10.61 -19.64
CA LEU A 141 -6.57 10.10 -18.75
C LEU A 141 -7.39 8.95 -19.35
N LYS A 142 -7.41 8.80 -20.67
CA LYS A 142 -8.28 7.83 -21.37
C LYS A 142 -7.98 6.37 -21.02
N LYS A 143 -6.77 6.08 -20.53
CA LYS A 143 -6.31 4.73 -20.19
C LYS A 143 -6.07 4.54 -18.69
N ARG A 144 -6.44 5.52 -17.86
CA ARG A 144 -6.09 5.58 -16.44
C ARG A 144 -7.33 5.53 -15.57
N THR A 145 -7.23 4.77 -14.49
CA THR A 145 -8.30 4.65 -13.49
C THR A 145 -7.82 4.86 -12.06
N GLY A 146 -6.51 4.94 -11.82
CA GLY A 146 -5.97 4.88 -10.45
C GLY A 146 -4.70 5.71 -10.25
N GLY A 147 -4.77 6.71 -9.37
CA GLY A 147 -3.68 7.65 -9.06
C GLY A 147 -2.27 7.06 -9.02
N ASP A 148 -1.81 6.60 -7.86
CA ASP A 148 -0.50 5.99 -7.64
C ASP A 148 -0.40 4.57 -8.22
N GLN A 149 -1.48 3.79 -8.12
CA GLN A 149 -1.51 2.40 -8.58
C GLN A 149 -1.21 2.27 -10.08
N ASP A 150 -1.69 3.20 -10.93
CA ASP A 150 -1.38 3.19 -12.36
C ASP A 150 0.12 3.29 -12.61
N TYR A 151 0.83 4.15 -11.86
CA TYR A 151 2.27 4.34 -12.03
C TYR A 151 3.07 3.12 -11.59
N ILE A 152 2.68 2.51 -10.45
CA ILE A 152 3.29 1.27 -9.98
C ILE A 152 3.01 0.14 -10.97
N TYR A 153 1.83 0.10 -11.58
CA TYR A 153 1.50 -0.88 -12.60
C TYR A 153 2.35 -0.72 -13.86
N ALA A 154 2.46 0.51 -14.37
CA ALA A 154 3.28 0.77 -15.54
C ALA A 154 4.74 0.35 -15.31
N MET A 155 5.24 0.57 -14.10
CA MET A 155 6.56 0.09 -13.69
C MET A 155 6.65 -1.43 -13.66
N ASN A 156 5.67 -2.12 -13.06
CA ASN A 156 5.64 -3.57 -13.05
C ASN A 156 5.56 -4.17 -14.45
N TYR A 157 4.88 -3.47 -15.38
CA TYR A 157 4.72 -3.88 -16.76
C TYR A 157 6.01 -3.71 -17.58
N ILE A 158 6.72 -2.58 -17.44
CA ILE A 158 7.94 -2.28 -18.21
C ILE A 158 9.20 -2.89 -17.59
N TYR A 159 9.28 -2.95 -16.26
CA TYR A 159 10.44 -3.45 -15.51
C TYR A 159 10.02 -4.55 -14.53
N PRO A 160 9.56 -5.72 -15.01
CA PRO A 160 9.07 -6.78 -14.13
C PRO A 160 10.12 -7.28 -13.12
N ASP A 161 11.41 -7.23 -13.47
CA ASP A 161 12.51 -7.65 -12.57
C ASP A 161 12.68 -6.75 -11.33
N TYR A 162 12.13 -5.53 -11.37
CA TYR A 162 12.11 -4.64 -10.21
C TYR A 162 11.07 -5.04 -9.17
N PHE A 163 10.25 -6.05 -9.46
CA PHE A 163 9.14 -6.46 -8.61
C PHE A 163 9.26 -7.91 -8.19
N ASN A 164 8.93 -8.16 -6.94
CA ASN A 164 8.60 -9.48 -6.43
C ASN A 164 7.14 -9.52 -5.96
N GLU A 165 6.58 -10.72 -5.87
CA GLU A 165 5.20 -10.91 -5.44
C GLU A 165 5.20 -11.36 -3.98
N ILE A 166 4.47 -10.64 -3.12
CA ILE A 166 4.17 -11.13 -1.76
C ILE A 166 2.88 -11.94 -1.77
N ASP A 167 2.74 -12.86 -0.82
CA ASP A 167 1.57 -13.73 -0.76
C ASP A 167 0.28 -12.90 -0.68
N HIS A 168 -0.72 -13.29 -1.48
CA HIS A 168 -2.04 -12.63 -1.55
C HIS A 168 -2.75 -12.48 -0.19
N SER A 169 -2.44 -13.31 0.80
CA SER A 169 -2.97 -13.22 2.17
C SER A 169 -2.62 -11.90 2.86
N TRP A 170 -1.56 -11.22 2.41
CA TRP A 170 -1.20 -9.88 2.87
C TRP A 170 -2.08 -8.77 2.30
N ASN A 171 -2.96 -9.07 1.36
CA ASN A 171 -3.90 -8.07 0.84
C ASN A 171 -5.17 -8.72 0.29
N LEU A 172 -6.02 -9.18 1.20
CA LEU A 172 -7.30 -9.76 0.86
C LEU A 172 -8.30 -8.64 0.55
N CYS A 173 -8.37 -8.25 -0.72
CA CYS A 173 -9.29 -7.24 -1.21
C CYS A 173 -10.77 -7.62 -1.05
N TYR A 174 -11.60 -6.64 -0.70
CA TYR A 174 -13.05 -6.74 -0.55
C TYR A 174 -13.80 -5.75 -1.47
N CYS A 175 -13.60 -5.86 -2.79
CA CYS A 175 -14.26 -4.99 -3.76
C CYS A 175 -15.38 -5.74 -4.52
N PHE A 176 -16.56 -5.12 -4.69
CA PHE A 176 -17.69 -5.61 -5.50
C PHE A 176 -18.01 -7.12 -5.40
N ARG A 177 -18.50 -7.59 -4.24
CA ARG A 177 -18.86 -9.00 -3.99
C ARG A 177 -17.69 -10.00 -4.05
N PHE A 178 -16.47 -9.54 -4.31
CA PHE A 178 -15.29 -10.36 -4.16
C PHE A 178 -14.91 -10.38 -2.70
N SER A 179 -15.17 -11.52 -2.06
CA SER A 179 -14.66 -11.83 -0.75
C SER A 179 -13.30 -12.48 -0.96
N GLY A 180 -12.20 -11.71 -0.91
CA GLY A 180 -10.84 -12.28 -0.85
C GLY A 180 -10.70 -13.28 0.32
N VAL A 181 -11.61 -13.20 1.29
CA VAL A 181 -11.93 -14.24 2.26
C VAL A 181 -13.30 -14.84 1.90
N GLN A 182 -13.38 -16.07 1.42
CA GLN A 182 -14.69 -16.71 1.22
C GLN A 182 -15.47 -16.70 2.56
N SER A 183 -16.77 -16.39 2.53
CA SER A 183 -17.59 -16.53 3.73
C SER A 183 -17.49 -17.96 4.23
N ARG A 184 -17.01 -18.14 5.47
CA ARG A 184 -16.89 -19.45 6.14
C ARG A 184 -18.23 -20.21 6.23
N SER A 185 -19.35 -19.53 5.98
CA SER A 185 -20.68 -20.13 5.98
C SER A 185 -20.96 -21.07 4.81
N LYS A 186 -20.15 -21.11 3.73
CA LYS A 186 -20.52 -21.85 2.51
C LYS A 186 -19.51 -22.85 1.93
N THR A 187 -18.28 -22.96 2.42
CA THR A 187 -17.31 -23.94 1.90
C THR A 187 -16.34 -24.45 2.97
N LYS A 188 -15.94 -25.72 2.83
CA LYS A 188 -14.82 -26.38 3.55
C LYS A 188 -13.47 -25.80 3.10
N ASP A 189 -13.29 -24.48 3.14
CA ASP A 189 -11.98 -23.89 2.87
C ASP A 189 -11.04 -24.25 4.04
N SER A 190 -10.08 -25.11 3.72
CA SER A 190 -9.06 -25.64 4.63
C SER A 190 -7.72 -24.90 4.47
N SER A 191 -7.70 -23.76 3.77
CA SER A 191 -6.58 -22.83 3.84
C SER A 191 -6.53 -22.23 5.25
N GLY A 192 -5.80 -22.92 6.13
CA GLY A 192 -5.76 -22.64 7.56
C GLY A 192 -5.46 -21.18 7.87
N LEU A 193 -6.34 -20.59 8.69
CA LEU A 193 -6.11 -19.67 9.81
C LEU A 193 -5.28 -18.38 9.64
N PHE A 194 -4.52 -18.17 8.56
CA PHE A 194 -3.66 -17.00 8.40
C PHE A 194 -4.20 -16.04 7.34
N PHE A 195 -4.57 -14.83 7.78
CA PHE A 195 -4.75 -13.69 6.90
C PHE A 195 -3.79 -12.59 7.36
N GLY A 196 -2.98 -12.07 6.44
CA GLY A 196 -2.04 -10.99 6.72
C GLY A 196 -2.78 -9.66 6.88
N ALA A 197 -3.59 -9.30 5.89
CA ALA A 197 -4.46 -8.14 5.96
C ALA A 197 -5.76 -8.30 5.16
N ILE A 198 -6.85 -7.77 5.70
CA ILE A 198 -8.13 -7.58 5.00
C ILE A 198 -8.21 -6.12 4.55
N HIS A 199 -8.44 -5.91 3.26
CA HIS A 199 -8.50 -4.58 2.67
C HIS A 199 -9.94 -4.18 2.36
N PHE A 200 -10.41 -3.10 2.98
CA PHE A 200 -11.74 -2.54 2.77
C PHE A 200 -11.76 -1.56 1.60
N ASN A 201 -11.32 -2.03 0.43
CA ASN A 201 -11.40 -1.21 -0.77
C ASN A 201 -12.85 -1.06 -1.27
N CYS A 202 -13.07 0.04 -2.00
CA CYS A 202 -14.30 0.39 -2.72
C CYS A 202 -15.41 1.03 -1.86
N LEU A 203 -15.42 2.37 -1.87
CA LEU A 203 -16.34 3.30 -1.16
C LEU A 203 -17.85 3.08 -1.37
N LYS A 204 -18.26 2.24 -2.33
CA LYS A 204 -19.68 1.94 -2.58
C LYS A 204 -20.24 0.86 -1.65
N ASN A 205 -19.37 0.15 -0.93
CA ASN A 205 -19.80 -0.82 0.06
C ASN A 205 -20.27 -0.06 1.31
N LYS A 206 -21.57 -0.14 1.62
CA LYS A 206 -22.04 0.16 2.97
C LYS A 206 -21.61 -1.01 3.84
N TYR A 207 -20.55 -0.85 4.63
CA TYR A 207 -20.10 -1.84 5.63
C TYR A 207 -21.06 -1.87 6.83
N THR A 208 -22.34 -2.05 6.56
CA THR A 208 -23.41 -2.07 7.58
C THR A 208 -23.95 -3.47 7.82
N ASP A 209 -23.60 -4.43 6.96
CA ASP A 209 -23.97 -5.84 7.10
C ASP A 209 -22.72 -6.71 7.21
N PHE A 210 -22.37 -7.05 8.46
CA PHE A 210 -21.26 -7.94 8.81
C PHE A 210 -21.72 -9.38 9.08
N LYS A 211 -22.92 -9.78 8.64
CA LYS A 211 -23.42 -11.14 8.85
C LYS A 211 -22.47 -12.17 8.20
N GLY A 212 -22.00 -13.14 8.98
CA GLY A 212 -20.96 -14.11 8.58
C GLY A 212 -19.51 -13.64 8.77
N TRP A 213 -19.30 -12.41 9.26
CA TRP A 213 -18.02 -11.79 9.61
C TRP A 213 -17.94 -11.44 11.10
N GLU A 214 -18.78 -12.07 11.93
CA GLU A 214 -18.79 -11.89 13.38
C GLU A 214 -17.40 -12.12 13.97
N TRP A 215 -16.63 -13.04 13.39
CA TRP A 215 -15.24 -13.31 13.77
C TRP A 215 -14.28 -12.13 13.49
N VAL A 216 -14.50 -11.29 12.47
CA VAL A 216 -13.70 -10.07 12.25
C VAL A 216 -14.11 -8.99 13.23
N ILE A 217 -15.41 -8.86 13.53
CA ILE A 217 -15.86 -7.94 14.59
C ILE A 217 -15.24 -8.36 15.93
N GLU A 218 -15.27 -9.65 16.27
CA GLU A 218 -14.62 -10.17 17.46
C GLU A 218 -13.12 -9.92 17.40
N TYR A 219 -12.43 -10.31 16.31
CA TYR A 219 -11.00 -10.04 16.15
C TYR A 219 -10.66 -8.56 16.33
N LEU A 220 -11.42 -7.64 15.71
CA LEU A 220 -11.24 -6.20 15.91
C LEU A 220 -11.46 -5.77 17.36
N LYS A 221 -12.38 -6.39 18.09
CA LYS A 221 -12.56 -6.09 19.53
C LYS A 221 -11.35 -6.55 20.36
N TRP A 222 -10.74 -7.68 20.01
CA TRP A 222 -9.60 -8.28 20.72
C TRP A 222 -8.25 -7.70 20.32
N TYR A 223 -8.09 -7.36 19.05
CA TYR A 223 -6.86 -6.90 18.38
C TYR A 223 -6.98 -5.45 17.97
N ARG A 224 -7.64 -4.64 18.81
CA ARG A 224 -7.63 -3.20 18.60
C ARG A 224 -6.18 -2.76 18.67
N TRP A 225 -5.72 -2.15 17.59
CA TRP A 225 -4.55 -1.29 17.59
C TRP A 225 -4.91 -0.01 18.35
N ASP A 226 -5.49 -0.13 19.55
CA ASP A 226 -5.89 0.99 20.38
C ASP A 226 -4.66 1.88 20.59
N TRP A 227 -3.45 1.35 20.62
CA TRP A 227 -2.22 2.16 20.66
C TRP A 227 -1.99 3.09 19.46
N LEU A 228 -2.55 2.82 18.26
CA LEU A 228 -2.58 3.77 17.14
C LEU A 228 -3.65 4.87 17.37
N GLY A 229 -4.73 4.55 18.08
CA GLY A 229 -5.84 5.46 18.41
C GLY A 229 -5.77 6.12 19.79
N LEU A 230 -4.86 5.69 20.67
CA LEU A 230 -4.65 6.17 22.05
C LEU A 230 -3.85 7.47 22.09
N THR A 231 -3.89 8.26 21.01
CA THR A 231 -3.70 9.71 21.11
C THR A 231 -4.94 10.30 21.80
N ASN A 232 -5.08 10.02 23.09
CA ASN A 232 -6.00 10.72 23.97
C ASN A 232 -5.67 12.22 23.89
N SER A 233 -6.53 12.96 23.17
CA SER A 233 -6.93 14.37 23.37
C SER A 233 -5.87 15.47 23.57
N LYS A 234 -4.57 15.20 23.42
CA LYS A 234 -3.50 16.20 23.32
C LYS A 234 -2.55 15.81 22.20
N ASN A 235 -2.92 16.20 20.98
CA ASN A 235 -2.15 15.99 19.76
C ASN A 235 -0.79 16.70 19.83
N ASN A 236 0.22 16.04 20.37
CA ASN A 236 1.62 16.41 20.16
C ASN A 236 2.11 15.78 18.85
N LEU A 237 1.53 16.22 17.73
CA LEU A 237 2.03 15.88 16.40
C LEU A 237 3.50 16.32 16.30
N GLY A 238 4.40 15.38 16.00
CA GLY A 238 5.85 15.63 15.92
C GLY A 238 6.67 15.10 17.12
N GLN A 239 6.06 14.48 18.13
CA GLN A 239 6.79 13.81 19.21
C GLN A 239 7.04 12.32 18.90
N LYS A 240 8.21 11.83 19.32
CA LYS A 240 8.59 10.41 19.26
C LYS A 240 7.80 9.63 20.31
N ILE A 241 7.01 8.64 19.89
CA ILE A 241 6.39 7.68 20.80
C ILE A 241 7.24 6.41 20.80
N VAL A 242 7.61 5.92 21.98
CA VAL A 242 8.29 4.63 22.15
C VAL A 242 7.31 3.66 22.77
N ILE A 243 6.94 2.62 22.01
CA ILE A 243 6.12 1.52 22.52
C ILE A 243 7.07 0.36 22.83
N ASN A 244 7.07 -0.07 24.09
CA ASN A 244 7.74 -1.29 24.51
C ASN A 244 6.73 -2.43 24.38
N PHE A 245 7.02 -3.45 23.58
CA PHE A 245 6.22 -4.67 23.60
C PHE A 245 6.50 -5.43 24.92
N ILE A 246 5.44 -6.00 25.50
CA ILE A 246 5.47 -6.82 26.74
C ILE A 246 5.25 -8.28 26.36
#